data_AF-A0A1N6X426-F1
#
_entry.id   AF-A0A1N6X426-F1
#
_cell.length_a   1.000
_cell.length_b   1.000
_cell.length_c   1.000
_cell.angle_alpha   90.00
_cell.angle_beta   90.00
_cell.angle_gamma   90.00
#
_symmetry.space_group_name_H-M   'P 1'
#
loop_
_entity.id
_entity.type
_entity.pdbx_description
1 polymer ?
#
loop_
_entity_poly.entity_id
_entity_poly.type
_entity_poly.pdbx_seq_one_letter_code
_entity_poly.pdbx_strand_id
1 'polypeptide(L)' 'MKTSIGASYNHSGSATANINVMNFRLGGNYMPWKKHSFDLAFIQMFRNTDQAVENPNLNEMTCTVGYNYSF' A
#
# COMPACT_ATOMS: atom_id res chain seq x y z
N MET A 1 12.99 10.01 -13.31
CA MET A 1 12.77 9.18 -12.12
C MET A 1 11.69 9.84 -11.28
N LYS A 2 10.61 9.12 -10.98
CA LYS A 2 9.51 9.61 -10.14
C LYS A 2 9.47 8.77 -8.89
N THR A 3 9.48 9.39 -7.73
CA THR A 3 9.27 8.71 -6.46
C THR A 3 8.00 9.26 -5.84
N SER A 4 7.09 8.39 -5.45
CA SER A 4 5.89 8.73 -4.70
C SER A 4 6.01 8.20 -3.29
N ILE A 5 5.56 8.99 -2.33
CA ILE A 5 5.39 8.55 -0.95
C ILE A 5 4.02 9.04 -0.53
N GLY A 6 3.25 8.17 0.11
CA GLY A 6 1.90 8.46 0.52
C GLY A 6 1.57 7.67 1.76
N ALA A 7 0.96 8.34 2.73
CA ALA A 7 0.30 7.67 3.83
C ALA A 7 -1.20 7.91 3.68
N SER A 8 -2.01 6.93 4.07
CA SER A 8 -3.46 7.02 4.05
C SER A 8 -3.99 6.39 5.32
N TYR A 9 -4.80 7.14 6.05
CA TYR A 9 -5.48 6.65 7.23
C TYR A 9 -6.97 6.50 6.91
N ASN A 10 -7.52 5.31 7.15
CA ASN A 10 -8.92 5.00 6.95
C ASN A 10 -9.51 4.59 8.30
N HIS A 11 -10.53 5.32 8.73
CA HIS A 11 -11.31 4.99 9.92
C HIS A 11 -12.70 4.55 9.46
N SER A 12 -13.14 3.39 9.94
CA SER A 12 -14.44 2.83 9.64
C SER A 12 -15.10 2.42 10.96
N GLY A 13 -16.06 3.22 11.41
CA GLY A 13 -16.88 2.94 12.58
C GLY A 13 -18.28 2.49 12.17
N SER A 14 -18.67 1.31 12.63
CA SER A 14 -20.03 0.77 12.53
C SER A 14 -20.55 0.45 13.94
N ALA A 15 -21.87 0.32 14.09
CA ALA A 15 -22.52 0.07 15.39
C ALA A 15 -22.00 -1.18 16.14
N THR A 16 -21.33 -2.09 15.43
CA THR A 16 -20.81 -3.36 15.96
C THR A 16 -19.28 -3.46 15.89
N ALA A 17 -18.60 -2.52 15.24
CA ALA A 17 -17.20 -2.69 14.86
C ALA A 17 -16.49 -1.36 14.62
N ASN A 18 -15.34 -1.15 15.25
CA ASN A 18 -14.45 -0.04 14.94
C ASN A 18 -13.19 -0.58 14.25
N ILE A 19 -12.86 -0.07 13.08
CA ILE A 19 -11.73 -0.51 12.25
C ILE A 19 -10.90 0.70 11.85
N ASN A 20 -9.64 0.70 12.23
CA ASN A 20 -8.63 1.67 11.83
C ASN A 20 -7.63 1.00 10.90
N VAL A 21 -7.43 1.57 9.71
CA VAL A 21 -6.47 1.07 8.73
C VAL A 21 -5.53 2.19 8.32
N MET A 22 -4.27 2.06 8.72
CA MET A 22 -3.18 2.92 8.25
C MET A 22 -2.45 2.21 7.10
N ASN A 23 -2.36 2.88 5.96
CA ASN A 23 -1.64 2.41 4.78
C ASN A 23 -0.49 3.36 4.51
N PHE A 24 0.72 2.84 4.50
CA PHE A 24 1.90 3.54 4.03
C PHE A 24 2.28 3.01 2.66
N ARG A 25 2.58 3.89 1.72
CA ARG A 25 2.85 3.57 0.32
C ARG A 25 4.09 4.33 -0.11
N LEU A 26 5.02 3.61 -0.69
CA LEU A 26 6.22 4.12 -1.34
C LEU A 26 6.19 3.60 -2.77
N GLY A 27 6.28 4.48 -3.75
CA GLY A 27 6.41 4.14 -5.15
C GLY A 27 7.70 4.74 -5.71
N GLY A 28 8.34 4.02 -6.60
CA GLY A 28 9.45 4.46 -7.40
C GLY A 28 9.20 4.03 -8.83
N ASN A 29 9.25 4.97 -9.76
CA ASN A 29 9.22 4.70 -11.18
C ASN A 29 10.52 5.22 -11.80
N TYR A 30 11.19 4.34 -12.53
CA TYR A 30 12.40 4.62 -13.25
C TYR A 30 12.23 4.26 -14.73
N MET A 31 12.24 5.29 -15.58
CA MET A 31 12.22 5.14 -17.04
C MET A 31 13.59 5.54 -17.59
N PRO A 32 14.53 4.60 -17.77
CA PRO A 32 15.82 4.91 -18.39
C PRO A 32 15.66 5.28 -19.87
N TRP A 33 14.68 4.68 -20.55
CA TRP A 33 14.37 4.93 -21.96
C TRP A 33 12.88 5.12 -22.16
N LYS A 34 12.46 5.82 -23.22
CA LYS A 34 11.02 6.05 -23.53
C LYS A 34 10.19 4.76 -23.60
N LYS A 35 10.83 3.64 -23.92
CA LYS A 35 10.19 2.34 -24.10
C LYS A 35 10.29 1.41 -22.89
N HIS A 36 11.10 1.73 -21.88
CA HIS A 36 11.33 0.88 -20.72
C HIS A 36 10.91 1.61 -19.44
N SER A 37 9.94 1.07 -18.74
CA SER A 37 9.47 1.58 -17.45
C SER A 37 9.66 0.53 -16.38
N PHE A 38 10.40 0.86 -15.34
CA PHE A 38 10.51 0.05 -14.14
C PHE A 38 9.67 0.72 -13.05
N ASP A 39 8.76 -0.05 -12.48
CA ASP A 39 7.86 0.37 -11.42
C ASP A 39 8.15 -0.46 -10.18
N LEU A 40 8.30 0.20 -9.05
CA LEU A 40 8.51 -0.42 -7.76
C LEU A 40 7.53 0.22 -6.80
N ALA A 41 6.72 -0.59 -6.12
CA ALA A 41 5.77 -0.11 -5.14
C ALA A 41 5.89 -0.96 -3.88
N PHE A 42 6.02 -0.29 -2.76
CA PHE A 42 6.09 -0.88 -1.44
C PHE A 42 4.93 -0.32 -0.63
N ILE A 43 4.09 -1.20 -0.08
CA ILE A 43 2.89 -0.85 0.65
C ILE A 43 2.93 -1.58 1.98
N GLN A 44 2.83 -0.83 3.07
CA GLN A 44 2.77 -1.36 4.42
C GLN A 44 1.42 -0.97 5.02
N MET A 45 0.57 -1.95 5.30
CA MET A 45 -0.74 -1.76 5.90
C MET A 45 -0.72 -2.22 7.35
N PHE A 46 -1.28 -1.39 8.22
CA PHE A 46 -1.57 -1.69 9.61
C PHE A 46 -3.06 -1.54 9.82
N ARG A 47 -3.74 -2.61 10.21
CA ARG A 47 -5.15 -2.61 10.57
C ARG A 47 -5.27 -2.92 12.05
N ASN A 48 -6.09 -2.15 12.75
CA ASN A 48 -6.44 -2.35 14.14
C ASN A 48 -7.97 -2.34 14.21
N THR A 49 -8.58 -3.38 14.78
CA THR A 49 -10.01 -3.47 14.96
C THR A 49 -10.39 -3.99 16.32
N ASP A 50 -11.46 -3.43 16.87
CA ASP A 50 -12.06 -3.85 18.13
C ASP A 50 -13.08 -5.00 17.93
N GLN A 51 -13.18 -5.57 16.73
CA GLN A 51 -14.03 -6.74 16.47
C GLN A 51 -13.42 -8.01 17.06
N ALA A 52 -14.29 -8.93 17.49
CA ALA A 52 -13.94 -10.32 17.82
C ALA A 52 -13.62 -11.13 16.55
N VAL A 53 -12.54 -10.76 15.86
CA VAL A 53 -11.92 -11.51 14.76
C VAL A 53 -10.60 -12.09 15.25
N GLU A 54 -10.15 -13.21 14.67
CA GLU A 54 -8.93 -13.92 15.09
C GLU A 54 -7.69 -13.02 15.15
N ASN A 55 -7.59 -12.02 14.28
CA ASN A 55 -6.47 -11.07 14.23
C ASN A 55 -6.98 -9.62 14.26
N PRO A 56 -7.25 -9.07 15.46
CA PRO A 56 -7.70 -7.69 15.60
C PRO A 56 -6.64 -6.69 15.11
N ASN A 57 -5.36 -7.06 15.22
CA ASN A 57 -4.24 -6.27 14.72
C ASN A 57 -3.56 -7.02 13.56
N LEU A 58 -3.79 -6.55 12.34
CA LEU A 58 -3.18 -7.12 11.13
C LEU A 58 -2.08 -6.18 10.63
N ASN A 59 -0.91 -6.73 10.36
CA ASN A 59 0.18 -6.03 9.69
C ASN A 59 0.47 -6.78 8.39
N GLU A 60 0.31 -6.09 7.26
CA GLU A 60 0.60 -6.63 5.93
C GLU A 60 1.63 -5.75 5.22
N MET A 61 2.65 -6.40 4.67
CA MET A 61 3.67 -5.77 3.85
C MET A 61 3.60 -6.34 2.44
N THR A 62 3.39 -5.46 1.46
CA THR A 62 3.27 -5.79 0.05
C THR A 62 4.38 -5.09 -0.72
N CYS A 63 5.20 -5.85 -1.43
CA CYS A 63 6.20 -5.33 -2.35
C CYS A 63 5.84 -5.76 -3.77
N THR A 64 5.71 -4.80 -4.67
CA THR A 64 5.35 -4.99 -6.07
C THR A 64 6.47 -4.45 -6.93
N VAL A 65 6.97 -5.28 -7.84
CA VAL A 65 7.93 -4.90 -8.87
C VAL A 65 7.28 -5.13 -10.24
N GLY A 66 7.38 -4.12 -11.09
CA GLY A 66 6.80 -4.08 -12.42
C GLY A 66 7.86 -3.65 -13.42
N TYR A 67 7.81 -4.26 -14.59
CA TYR A 67 8.60 -3.85 -15.74
C TYR A 67 7.67 -3.78 -16.95
N ASN A 68 7.69 -2.63 -17.61
CA ASN A 68 6.87 -2.33 -18.76
C ASN A 68 7.76 -2.02 -19.95
N TYR A 69 7.45 -2.64 -21.09
CA TYR A 69 8.13 -2.41 -22.36
C TYR A 69 7.11 -2.04 -23.44
N SER A 70 7.23 -0.85 -24.04
CA SER A 70 6.42 -0.42 -25.18
C SER A 70 7.19 -0.59 -26.49
N PHE A 71 6.63 -1.33 -27.46
CA PHE A 71 7.22 -1.52 -28.79
C PHE A 71 6.89 -0.37 -29.74
#